data_AF-A0A151EMN6-F1
#
_entry.id   AF-A0A151EMN6-F1
#
_cell.length_a   1.000
_cell.length_b   1.000
_cell.length_c   1.000
_cell.angle_alpha   90.00
_cell.angle_beta   90.00
_cell.angle_gamma   90.00
#
_symmetry.space_group_name_H-M   'P 1'
#
loop_
_entity.id
_entity.type
_entity.pdbx_description
1 polymer ?
#
loop_
_entity_poly.entity_id
_entity_poly.type
_entity_poly.pdbx_seq_one_letter_code
_entity_poly.pdbx_strand_id
1 'polypeptide(L)'
;MTDDFIVAARESKPIAMITEGTRINQEKTDESEQKVYEDSIKEITKNKKLSIVDFNFKDVDRFTTFYNMSKDLNKKLVISFKHACFLERYHKDKKLKTPDSRDGQIKILKPKRLTGTYIDEDYTEWYIKKRLNYPNIILAEDIVKNPNRYMVVLNFYYFNMLVDLKPNNSTYIHSLSEPFNEEMEISYERMHNWLNHFNIKFVQSHCSGHICGSDLYNLIETINPKKVFPIHTEHPDMFKKLKMKTQIVEENKVYHL
;
A
#
# COMPACT_ATOMS: atom_id res chain seq x y z
N MET A 1 -5.32 -3.51 -13.21
CA MET A 1 -6.46 -3.55 -14.15
C MET A 1 -6.53 -4.95 -14.73
N THR A 2 -7.70 -5.58 -14.80
CA THR A 2 -7.84 -6.98 -15.24
C THR A 2 -8.14 -7.05 -16.73
N ASP A 3 -7.65 -8.09 -17.41
CA ASP A 3 -7.91 -8.31 -18.84
C ASP A 3 -9.41 -8.38 -19.15
N ASP A 4 -10.21 -8.92 -18.24
CA ASP A 4 -11.68 -8.95 -18.31
C ASP A 4 -12.29 -7.56 -18.52
N PHE A 5 -11.75 -6.54 -17.85
CA PHE A 5 -12.22 -5.17 -18.01
C PHE A 5 -11.90 -4.63 -19.41
N ILE A 6 -10.71 -4.92 -19.92
CA ILE A 6 -10.25 -4.47 -21.25
C ILE A 6 -11.12 -5.11 -22.33
N VAL A 7 -11.40 -6.41 -22.21
CA VAL A 7 -12.29 -7.15 -23.11
C VAL A 7 -13.69 -6.55 -23.11
N ALA A 8 -14.30 -6.39 -21.93
CA ALA A 8 -15.63 -5.81 -21.81
C ALA A 8 -15.70 -4.37 -22.35
N ALA A 9 -14.68 -3.55 -22.07
CA ALA A 9 -14.59 -2.18 -22.59
C ALA A 9 -14.49 -2.16 -24.11
N ARG A 10 -13.66 -3.01 -24.72
CA ARG A 10 -13.55 -3.12 -26.18
C ARG A 10 -14.87 -3.56 -26.82
N GLU A 11 -15.53 -4.57 -26.26
CA GLU A 11 -16.80 -5.09 -26.77
C GLU A 11 -17.91 -4.04 -26.73
N SER A 12 -17.88 -3.12 -25.76
CA SER A 12 -18.84 -2.02 -25.65
C SER A 12 -18.73 -0.96 -26.75
N LYS A 13 -17.63 -0.95 -27.53
CA LYS A 13 -17.34 0.03 -28.60
C LYS A 13 -17.57 1.49 -28.16
N PRO A 14 -16.80 1.98 -27.17
CA PRO A 14 -17.08 3.24 -26.51
C PRO A 14 -16.95 4.43 -27.46
N ILE A 15 -17.93 5.34 -27.42
CA ILE A 15 -17.84 6.62 -28.14
C ILE A 15 -16.87 7.60 -27.47
N ALA A 16 -16.62 7.42 -26.17
CA ALA A 16 -15.71 8.23 -25.38
C ALA A 16 -15.02 7.37 -24.31
N MET A 17 -13.74 7.62 -24.10
CA MET A 17 -12.96 7.05 -23.00
C MET A 17 -12.35 8.20 -22.18
N ILE A 18 -12.64 8.22 -20.89
CA ILE A 18 -11.97 9.09 -19.92
C ILE A 18 -10.88 8.25 -19.27
N THR A 19 -9.64 8.73 -19.25
CA THR A 19 -8.51 7.93 -18.77
C THR A 19 -7.51 8.77 -18.01
N GLU A 20 -6.85 8.17 -17.02
CA GLU A 20 -5.75 8.81 -16.31
C GLU A 20 -4.53 8.97 -17.23
N GLY A 21 -3.57 9.80 -16.82
CA GLY A 21 -2.29 9.91 -17.51
C GLY A 21 -1.14 10.24 -16.57
N THR A 22 -1.24 9.83 -15.31
CA THR A 22 -0.28 10.14 -14.23
C THR A 22 1.15 9.80 -14.65
N ARG A 23 1.34 8.69 -15.37
CA ARG A 23 2.64 8.16 -15.79
C ARG A 23 2.79 8.06 -17.31
N ILE A 24 2.09 8.91 -18.07
CA ILE A 24 2.12 8.88 -19.55
C ILE A 24 3.52 9.11 -20.13
N ASN A 25 4.37 9.85 -19.41
CA ASN A 25 5.75 10.15 -19.75
C ASN A 25 6.75 9.09 -19.25
N GLN A 26 6.31 8.10 -18.48
CA GLN A 26 7.19 7.08 -17.92
C GLN A 26 7.19 5.83 -18.80
N GLU A 27 8.38 5.31 -19.04
CA GLU A 27 8.57 4.04 -19.73
C GLU A 27 8.23 2.86 -18.84
N LYS A 28 8.02 1.70 -19.47
CA LYS A 28 7.79 0.44 -18.76
C LYS A 28 9.05 0.03 -18.01
N THR A 29 8.93 -0.09 -16.70
CA THR A 29 9.94 -0.68 -15.84
C THR A 29 9.66 -2.17 -15.64
N ASP A 30 10.65 -2.91 -15.14
CA ASP A 30 10.51 -4.31 -14.70
C ASP A 30 9.83 -4.45 -13.32
N GLU A 31 9.44 -3.31 -12.71
CA GLU A 31 8.69 -3.26 -11.45
C GLU A 31 7.35 -3.98 -11.53
N SER A 32 7.11 -4.87 -10.56
CA SER A 32 5.86 -5.62 -10.42
C SER A 32 5.66 -6.03 -8.95
N GLU A 33 4.42 -6.40 -8.58
CA GLU A 33 4.15 -6.96 -7.25
C GLU A 33 5.01 -8.21 -6.95
N GLN A 34 5.29 -9.00 -7.99
CA GLN A 34 6.18 -10.17 -7.89
C GLN A 34 7.61 -9.74 -7.55
N LYS A 35 8.14 -8.71 -8.22
CA LYS A 35 9.48 -8.16 -7.93
C LYS A 35 9.54 -7.59 -6.51
N VAL A 36 8.50 -6.86 -6.08
CA VAL A 36 8.38 -6.37 -4.69
C VAL A 36 8.46 -7.53 -3.70
N TYR A 37 7.72 -8.62 -3.95
CA TYR A 37 7.76 -9.80 -3.11
C TYR A 37 9.17 -10.39 -3.04
N GLU A 38 9.81 -10.60 -4.20
CA GLU A 38 11.13 -11.23 -4.31
C GLU A 38 12.26 -10.40 -3.68
N ASP A 39 12.22 -9.08 -3.83
CA ASP A 39 13.24 -8.20 -3.27
C ASP A 39 13.05 -8.03 -1.75
N SER A 40 11.80 -7.89 -1.31
CA SER A 40 11.46 -7.82 0.12
C SER A 40 11.82 -9.10 0.85
N ILE A 41 11.51 -10.28 0.29
CA ILE A 41 11.78 -11.56 0.96
C ILE A 41 13.29 -11.82 1.09
N LYS A 42 14.09 -11.43 0.09
CA LYS A 42 15.57 -11.51 0.16
C LYS A 42 16.10 -10.68 1.32
N GLU A 43 15.65 -9.44 1.44
CA GLU A 43 16.11 -8.53 2.50
C GLU A 43 15.64 -8.93 3.90
N ILE A 44 14.41 -9.43 4.01
CA ILE A 44 13.89 -9.93 5.29
C ILE A 44 14.60 -11.22 5.71
N THR A 45 14.90 -12.13 4.77
CA THR A 45 15.55 -13.42 5.09
C THR A 45 17.00 -13.23 5.57
N LYS A 46 17.70 -12.22 5.04
CA LYS A 46 19.05 -11.84 5.51
C LYS A 46 19.05 -11.38 6.97
N ASN A 47 17.91 -10.92 7.50
CA ASN A 47 17.80 -10.35 8.83
C ASN A 47 16.86 -11.15 9.75
N LYS A 48 17.44 -11.84 10.74
CA LYS A 48 16.68 -12.59 11.74
C LYS A 48 16.07 -11.71 12.86
N LYS A 49 16.06 -10.38 12.73
CA LYS A 49 15.44 -9.45 13.68
C LYS A 49 13.99 -9.11 13.26
N LEU A 50 13.45 -8.02 13.83
CA LEU A 50 12.11 -7.55 13.50
C LEU A 50 12.08 -7.08 12.04
N SER A 51 11.00 -7.42 11.35
CA SER A 51 10.72 -6.93 10.00
C SER A 51 9.58 -5.93 10.10
N ILE A 52 9.79 -4.71 9.63
CA ILE A 52 8.77 -3.68 9.54
C ILE A 52 8.48 -3.47 8.05
N VAL A 53 7.20 -3.38 7.71
CA VAL A 53 6.76 -3.14 6.33
C VAL A 53 5.82 -1.94 6.33
N ASP A 54 6.00 -1.07 5.34
CA ASP A 54 5.16 0.11 5.17
C ASP A 54 4.59 0.14 3.75
N PHE A 55 3.27 0.19 3.67
CA PHE A 55 2.53 0.28 2.42
C PHE A 55 1.20 1.01 2.68
N ASN A 56 0.57 1.46 1.60
CA ASN A 56 -0.70 2.15 1.72
C ASN A 56 -1.77 1.19 2.24
N PHE A 57 -2.40 1.51 3.37
CA PHE A 57 -3.42 0.65 3.99
C PHE A 57 -4.64 0.38 3.10
N LYS A 58 -4.84 1.18 2.04
CA LYS A 58 -5.91 0.99 1.04
C LYS A 58 -5.53 -0.03 -0.04
N ASP A 59 -4.25 -0.35 -0.16
CA ASP A 59 -3.72 -1.29 -1.15
C ASP A 59 -3.89 -2.73 -0.65
N VAL A 60 -4.96 -3.35 -1.12
CA VAL A 60 -5.32 -4.72 -0.75
C VAL A 60 -4.37 -5.74 -1.40
N ASP A 61 -3.84 -5.43 -2.58
CA ASP A 61 -2.90 -6.30 -3.27
C ASP A 61 -1.58 -6.33 -2.50
N ARG A 62 -1.06 -5.16 -2.09
CA ARG A 62 0.15 -5.08 -1.26
C ARG A 62 -0.02 -5.71 0.10
N PHE A 63 -1.19 -5.54 0.73
CA PHE A 63 -1.52 -6.28 1.96
C PHE A 63 -1.43 -7.80 1.72
N THR A 64 -2.00 -8.29 0.62
CA THR A 64 -2.00 -9.71 0.27
C THR A 64 -0.59 -10.22 0.01
N THR A 65 0.26 -9.44 -0.66
CA THR A 65 1.69 -9.72 -0.88
C THR A 65 2.42 -9.95 0.45
N PHE A 66 2.33 -9.01 1.39
CA PHE A 66 3.00 -9.15 2.70
C PHE A 66 2.34 -10.18 3.62
N TYR A 67 1.02 -10.37 3.51
CA TYR A 67 0.32 -11.44 4.22
C TYR A 67 0.82 -12.82 3.79
N ASN A 68 0.93 -13.07 2.49
CA ASN A 68 1.48 -14.33 1.98
C ASN A 68 2.95 -14.50 2.37
N MET A 69 3.77 -13.47 2.20
CA MET A 69 5.16 -13.48 2.62
C MET A 69 5.33 -13.79 4.11
N SER A 70 4.45 -13.26 4.97
CA SER A 70 4.49 -13.57 6.40
C SER A 70 4.27 -15.06 6.67
N LYS A 71 3.38 -15.73 5.92
CA LYS A 71 3.15 -17.18 6.04
C LYS A 71 4.37 -17.96 5.58
N ASP A 72 4.92 -17.61 4.43
CA ASP A 72 6.07 -18.30 3.83
C ASP A 72 7.32 -18.21 4.73
N LEU A 73 7.47 -17.08 5.43
CA LEU A 73 8.53 -16.86 6.41
C LEU A 73 8.21 -17.35 7.82
N ASN A 74 7.04 -17.97 8.05
CA ASN A 74 6.54 -18.39 9.35
C ASN A 74 6.57 -17.27 10.42
N LYS A 75 6.28 -16.04 9.99
CA LYS A 75 6.13 -14.84 10.83
C LYS A 75 4.66 -14.49 10.96
N LYS A 76 4.19 -13.98 12.10
CA LYS A 76 2.84 -13.40 12.23
C LYS A 76 2.84 -11.96 11.71
N LEU A 77 1.85 -11.63 10.88
CA LEU A 77 1.65 -10.26 10.40
C LEU A 77 0.96 -9.45 11.49
N VAL A 78 1.60 -8.38 11.94
CA VAL A 78 1.11 -7.52 13.02
C VAL A 78 0.57 -6.23 12.41
N ILE A 79 -0.69 -5.92 12.65
CA ILE A 79 -1.38 -4.74 12.11
C ILE A 79 -1.92 -3.84 13.22
N SER A 80 -2.28 -2.61 12.88
CA SER A 80 -2.97 -1.70 13.81
C SER A 80 -4.47 -1.97 13.89
N PHE A 81 -5.13 -1.50 14.95
CA PHE A 81 -6.60 -1.53 15.07
C PHE A 81 -7.31 -0.83 13.89
N LYS A 82 -6.73 0.26 13.37
CA LYS A 82 -7.27 0.94 12.19
C LYS A 82 -7.22 0.05 10.96
N HIS A 83 -6.09 -0.63 10.73
CA HIS A 83 -5.97 -1.58 9.63
C HIS A 83 -7.00 -2.72 9.76
N ALA A 84 -7.18 -3.28 10.97
CA ALA A 84 -8.20 -4.30 11.22
C ALA A 84 -9.61 -3.85 10.80
N CYS A 85 -9.97 -2.57 11.00
CA CYS A 85 -11.25 -2.02 10.55
C CYS A 85 -11.43 -2.10 9.02
N PHE A 86 -10.39 -1.75 8.27
CA PHE A 86 -10.42 -1.82 6.81
C PHE A 86 -10.51 -3.27 6.35
N LEU A 87 -9.70 -4.14 6.94
CA LEU A 87 -9.66 -5.57 6.60
C LEU A 87 -11.02 -6.26 6.83
N GLU A 88 -11.72 -5.96 7.92
CA GLU A 88 -13.08 -6.47 8.15
C GLU A 88 -14.09 -6.02 7.10
N ARG A 89 -13.89 -4.82 6.50
CA ARG A 89 -14.74 -4.34 5.41
C ARG A 89 -14.38 -5.04 4.10
N TYR A 90 -13.09 -5.20 3.81
CA TYR A 90 -12.62 -5.91 2.62
C TYR A 90 -13.01 -7.39 2.64
N HIS A 91 -12.94 -8.04 3.81
CA HIS A 91 -13.30 -9.45 3.96
C HIS A 91 -14.78 -9.73 3.66
N LYS A 92 -15.65 -8.73 3.80
CA LYS A 92 -17.08 -8.86 3.46
C LYS A 92 -17.33 -8.78 1.95
N ASP A 93 -16.39 -8.26 1.16
CA ASP A 93 -16.52 -8.21 -0.28
C ASP A 93 -16.07 -9.53 -0.91
N LYS A 94 -17.01 -10.27 -1.51
CA LYS A 94 -16.76 -11.57 -2.13
C LYS A 94 -15.77 -11.50 -3.30
N LYS A 95 -15.55 -10.33 -3.90
CA LYS A 95 -14.58 -10.15 -4.99
C LYS A 95 -13.15 -10.03 -4.47
N LEU A 96 -12.97 -9.63 -3.21
CA LEU A 96 -11.65 -9.46 -2.59
C LEU A 96 -11.28 -10.72 -1.79
N LYS A 97 -10.14 -11.33 -2.14
CA LYS A 97 -9.61 -12.50 -1.42
C LYS A 97 -8.79 -12.07 -0.22
N THR A 98 -9.45 -11.47 0.78
CA THR A 98 -8.80 -10.98 2.00
C THR A 98 -9.14 -11.84 3.22
N PRO A 99 -8.19 -12.05 4.15
CA PRO A 99 -8.46 -12.78 5.40
C PRO A 99 -9.33 -11.95 6.37
N ASP A 100 -9.99 -12.63 7.32
CA ASP A 100 -10.62 -11.94 8.45
C ASP A 100 -9.54 -11.32 9.35
N SER A 101 -9.83 -10.17 9.97
CA SER A 101 -8.90 -9.52 10.90
C SER A 101 -8.49 -10.36 12.13
N ARG A 102 -9.24 -11.42 12.44
CA ARG A 102 -9.01 -12.38 13.52
C ARG A 102 -8.33 -13.66 13.05
N ASP A 103 -7.91 -13.72 11.78
CA ASP A 103 -7.15 -14.85 11.25
C ASP A 103 -5.94 -15.14 12.14
N GLY A 104 -5.65 -16.43 12.38
CA GLY A 104 -4.57 -16.86 13.26
C GLY A 104 -3.17 -16.45 12.78
N GLN A 105 -3.03 -16.03 11.53
CA GLN A 105 -1.83 -15.45 10.95
C GLN A 105 -1.63 -13.97 11.29
N ILE A 106 -2.69 -13.28 11.69
CA ILE A 106 -2.71 -11.85 11.98
C ILE A 106 -2.69 -11.62 13.50
N LYS A 107 -1.92 -10.61 13.93
CA LYS A 107 -1.98 -10.05 15.28
C LYS A 107 -2.33 -8.57 15.22
N ILE A 108 -3.04 -8.08 16.23
CA ILE A 108 -3.41 -6.66 16.35
C ILE A 108 -2.60 -6.05 17.48
N LEU A 109 -1.72 -5.11 17.17
CA LEU A 109 -0.86 -4.48 18.16
C LEU A 109 -1.65 -3.49 19.01
N LYS A 110 -1.72 -3.75 20.33
CA LYS A 110 -2.34 -2.84 21.30
C LYS A 110 -1.34 -1.73 21.64
N PRO A 111 -1.64 -0.45 21.32
CA PRO A 111 -0.75 0.65 21.68
C PRO A 111 -0.96 1.05 23.14
N LYS A 112 0.08 1.56 23.80
CA LYS A 112 -0.09 2.28 25.07
C LYS A 112 -0.87 3.58 24.83
N ARG A 113 -1.78 3.90 25.75
CA ARG A 113 -2.61 5.10 25.71
C ARG A 113 -2.57 5.81 27.05
N LEU A 114 -2.96 7.10 27.05
CA LEU A 114 -3.07 8.01 28.20
C LEU A 114 -2.08 7.76 29.35
N THR A 115 -2.40 6.85 30.27
CA THR A 115 -1.55 6.49 31.42
C THR A 115 -0.17 5.93 31.03
N GLY A 116 0.04 5.59 29.75
CA GLY A 116 1.23 4.91 29.27
C GLY A 116 1.18 3.41 29.50
N THR A 117 0.00 2.84 29.73
CA THR A 117 -0.21 1.41 29.99
C THR A 117 -1.23 0.82 29.00
N TYR A 118 -1.79 -0.36 29.33
CA TYR A 118 -2.74 -1.09 28.49
C TYR A 118 -4.13 -1.24 29.13
N ILE A 119 -4.45 -0.44 30.15
CA ILE A 119 -5.75 -0.49 30.82
C ILE A 119 -6.87 -0.11 29.85
N ASP A 120 -7.99 -0.82 29.92
CA ASP A 120 -9.05 -0.71 28.91
C ASP A 120 -9.75 0.68 28.93
N GLU A 121 -9.69 1.36 30.07
CA GLU A 121 -10.21 2.71 30.28
C GLU A 121 -9.50 3.76 29.41
N ASP A 122 -8.24 3.52 29.04
CA ASP A 122 -7.46 4.47 28.23
C ASP A 122 -7.92 4.54 26.77
N TYR A 123 -8.69 3.55 26.31
CA TYR A 123 -9.15 3.46 24.93
C TYR A 123 -10.56 4.06 24.82
N THR A 124 -10.62 5.28 24.27
CA THR A 124 -11.88 6.00 24.04
C THR A 124 -12.36 5.86 22.60
N GLU A 125 -11.46 5.55 21.68
CA GLU A 125 -11.77 5.46 20.26
C GLU A 125 -12.64 4.23 19.97
N TRP A 126 -13.83 4.46 19.39
CA TRP A 126 -14.83 3.42 19.13
C TRP A 126 -14.26 2.22 18.36
N TYR A 127 -13.31 2.45 17.46
CA TYR A 127 -12.73 1.42 16.61
C TYR A 127 -11.74 0.52 17.36
N ILE A 128 -11.16 0.99 18.46
CA ILE A 128 -10.35 0.15 19.37
C ILE A 128 -11.28 -0.58 20.33
N LYS A 129 -12.20 0.13 21.00
CA LYS A 129 -13.09 -0.45 22.03
C LYS A 129 -13.86 -1.67 21.55
N LYS A 130 -14.37 -1.63 20.32
CA LYS A 130 -15.11 -2.76 19.71
C LYS A 130 -14.26 -4.03 19.48
N ARG A 131 -12.94 -3.94 19.64
CA ARG A 131 -11.98 -5.00 19.31
C ARG A 131 -11.06 -5.37 20.46
N LEU A 132 -11.23 -4.78 21.66
CA LEU A 132 -10.38 -5.05 22.83
C LEU A 132 -10.45 -6.50 23.31
N ASN A 133 -11.51 -7.23 22.96
CA ASN A 133 -11.72 -8.64 23.29
C ASN A 133 -11.29 -9.60 22.15
N TYR A 134 -10.64 -9.11 21.09
CA TYR A 134 -10.21 -9.97 20.00
C TYR A 134 -9.12 -10.94 20.48
N PRO A 135 -9.17 -12.23 20.09
CA PRO A 135 -8.26 -13.25 20.59
C PRO A 135 -6.82 -13.11 20.07
N ASN A 136 -6.62 -12.27 19.06
CA ASN A 136 -5.34 -12.09 18.38
C ASN A 136 -4.65 -10.75 18.69
N ILE A 137 -5.04 -10.08 19.78
CA ILE A 137 -4.31 -8.91 20.27
C ILE A 137 -2.91 -9.32 20.75
N ILE A 138 -1.92 -8.46 20.53
CA ILE A 138 -0.54 -8.62 21.00
C ILE A 138 -0.03 -7.30 21.58
N LEU A 139 0.88 -7.38 22.56
CA LEU A 139 1.55 -6.21 23.13
C LEU A 139 2.94 -6.02 22.52
N ALA A 140 3.49 -4.80 22.61
CA ALA A 140 4.84 -4.53 22.11
C ALA A 140 5.90 -5.40 22.82
N GLU A 141 5.71 -5.66 24.12
CA GLU A 141 6.60 -6.48 24.92
C GLU A 141 6.67 -7.95 24.44
N ASP A 142 5.59 -8.49 23.86
CA ASP A 142 5.58 -9.84 23.30
C ASP A 142 6.36 -9.93 21.99
N ILE A 143 6.34 -8.84 21.21
CA ILE A 143 7.13 -8.70 19.98
C ILE A 143 8.62 -8.58 20.32
N VAL A 144 8.96 -7.76 21.30
CA VAL A 144 10.36 -7.56 21.77
C VAL A 144 11.00 -8.87 22.24
N LYS A 145 10.23 -9.76 22.88
CA LYS A 145 10.73 -11.07 23.32
C LYS A 145 11.10 -12.01 22.17
N ASN A 146 10.37 -11.95 21.04
CA ASN A 146 10.54 -12.86 19.90
C ASN A 146 10.43 -12.13 18.55
N PRO A 147 11.28 -11.15 18.25
CA PRO A 147 11.09 -10.23 17.13
C PRO A 147 11.16 -10.93 15.77
N ASN A 148 11.91 -12.02 15.69
CA ASN A 148 12.04 -12.83 14.48
C ASN A 148 10.71 -13.49 14.05
N ARG A 149 9.75 -13.67 14.96
CA ARG A 149 8.44 -14.27 14.69
C ARG A 149 7.41 -13.30 14.13
N TYR A 150 7.75 -12.02 13.97
CA TYR A 150 6.78 -10.99 13.60
C TYR A 150 7.23 -10.18 12.39
N MET A 151 6.24 -9.76 11.61
CA MET A 151 6.33 -8.76 10.56
C MET A 151 5.32 -7.66 10.89
N VAL A 152 5.79 -6.45 11.21
CA VAL A 152 4.93 -5.37 11.70
C VAL A 152 4.62 -4.40 10.57
N VAL A 153 3.34 -4.20 10.29
CA VAL A 153 2.86 -3.16 9.39
C VAL A 153 2.87 -1.83 10.16
N LEU A 154 3.82 -0.96 9.84
CA LEU A 154 3.98 0.32 10.54
C LEU A 154 4.32 1.42 9.54
N ASN A 155 3.44 2.42 9.47
CA ASN A 155 3.70 3.61 8.68
C ASN A 155 4.32 4.72 9.52
N PHE A 156 4.87 5.73 8.84
CA PHE A 156 5.51 6.89 9.45
C PHE A 156 4.68 7.53 10.58
N TYR A 157 3.37 7.67 10.41
CA TYR A 157 2.48 8.29 11.40
C TYR A 157 2.34 7.50 12.71
N TYR A 158 2.76 6.23 12.72
CA TYR A 158 2.78 5.38 13.91
C TYR A 158 4.19 5.11 14.44
N PHE A 159 5.22 5.85 13.98
CA PHE A 159 6.59 5.65 14.44
C PHE A 159 6.80 5.91 15.93
N ASN A 160 5.88 6.60 16.60
CA ASN A 160 5.88 6.68 18.06
C ASN A 160 5.85 5.28 18.72
N MET A 161 5.33 4.25 18.04
CA MET A 161 5.34 2.86 18.51
C MET A 161 6.74 2.24 18.53
N LEU A 162 7.71 2.79 17.79
CA LEU A 162 9.09 2.31 17.83
C LEU A 162 9.72 2.46 19.22
N VAL A 163 9.26 3.44 20.02
CA VAL A 163 9.68 3.63 21.41
C VAL A 163 9.37 2.41 22.28
N ASP A 164 8.23 1.76 22.03
CA ASP A 164 7.82 0.54 22.74
C ASP A 164 8.38 -0.73 22.09
N LEU A 165 8.40 -0.78 20.75
CA LEU A 165 8.91 -1.93 20.00
C LEU A 165 10.43 -2.09 20.11
N LYS A 166 11.15 -1.01 20.42
CA LYS A 166 12.62 -0.95 20.58
C LYS A 166 13.36 -1.81 19.56
N PRO A 167 13.09 -1.63 18.25
CA PRO A 167 13.73 -2.43 17.23
C PRO A 167 15.24 -2.21 17.28
N ASN A 168 16.00 -3.28 17.06
CA ASN A 168 17.45 -3.24 17.02
C ASN A 168 17.93 -4.05 15.82
N ASN A 169 18.74 -3.44 14.95
CA ASN A 169 19.23 -4.05 13.72
C ASN A 169 18.09 -4.65 12.89
N SER A 170 16.95 -3.94 12.80
CA SER A 170 15.75 -4.41 12.12
C SER A 170 15.75 -3.96 10.66
N THR A 171 14.83 -4.50 9.86
CA THR A 171 14.67 -4.08 8.46
C THR A 171 13.33 -3.36 8.30
N TYR A 172 13.32 -2.23 7.61
CA TYR A 172 12.13 -1.48 7.22
C TYR A 172 11.99 -1.52 5.70
N ILE A 173 10.99 -2.25 5.21
CA ILE A 173 10.63 -2.30 3.80
C ILE A 173 9.64 -1.17 3.52
N HIS A 174 10.10 -0.15 2.79
CA HIS A 174 9.28 0.96 2.33
C HIS A 174 8.70 0.64 0.95
N SER A 175 7.41 0.32 0.95
CA SER A 175 6.64 -0.11 -0.20
C SER A 175 5.61 0.95 -0.61
N LEU A 176 6.08 2.20 -0.66
CA LEU A 176 5.36 3.39 -1.09
C LEU A 176 6.21 4.14 -2.12
N SER A 177 5.58 5.02 -2.90
CA SER A 177 6.28 5.92 -3.81
C SER A 177 7.21 6.86 -3.04
N GLU A 178 8.28 7.29 -3.71
CA GLU A 178 9.15 8.36 -3.23
C GLU A 178 8.38 9.69 -3.12
N PRO A 179 8.84 10.62 -2.27
CA PRO A 179 8.22 11.94 -2.15
C PRO A 179 8.27 12.68 -3.49
N PHE A 180 7.19 13.40 -3.81
CA PHE A 180 7.05 14.18 -5.05
C PHE A 180 6.74 15.66 -4.80
N ASN A 181 6.69 16.08 -3.54
CA ASN A 181 6.53 17.46 -3.13
C ASN A 181 7.31 17.72 -1.83
N GLU A 182 7.55 18.99 -1.54
CA GLU A 182 8.37 19.46 -0.41
C GLU A 182 7.87 18.94 0.95
N GLU A 183 6.55 18.94 1.19
CA GLU A 183 5.99 18.44 2.45
C GLU A 183 6.28 16.95 2.65
N MET A 184 6.23 16.17 1.57
CA MET A 184 6.58 14.76 1.60
C MET A 184 8.09 14.55 1.78
N GLU A 185 8.94 15.39 1.20
CA GLU A 185 10.40 15.33 1.41
C GLU A 185 10.74 15.54 2.89
N ILE A 186 10.16 16.56 3.54
CA ILE A 186 10.34 16.81 4.98
C ILE A 186 9.89 15.60 5.80
N SER A 187 8.74 15.01 5.45
CA SER A 187 8.24 13.81 6.14
C SER A 187 9.15 12.60 5.94
N TYR A 188 9.72 12.46 4.74
CA TYR A 188 10.65 11.40 4.37
C TYR A 188 11.98 11.51 5.13
N GLU A 189 12.53 12.73 5.27
CA GLU A 189 13.70 12.98 6.12
C GLU A 189 13.45 12.62 7.58
N ARG A 190 12.28 13.03 8.12
CA ARG A 190 11.89 12.68 9.49
C ARG A 190 11.77 11.17 9.68
N MET A 191 11.21 10.46 8.70
CA MET A 191 11.16 8.99 8.70
C MET A 191 12.58 8.41 8.80
N HIS A 192 13.50 8.83 7.93
CA HIS A 192 14.90 8.37 7.96
C HIS A 192 15.60 8.66 9.29
N ASN A 193 15.36 9.83 9.89
CA ASN A 193 15.91 10.15 11.21
C ASN A 193 15.46 9.17 12.30
N TRP A 194 14.19 8.75 12.29
CA TRP A 194 13.69 7.71 13.19
C TRP A 194 14.34 6.34 12.92
N LEU A 195 14.46 5.94 11.66
CA LEU A 195 15.08 4.66 11.29
C LEU A 195 16.55 4.62 11.72
N ASN A 196 17.29 5.71 11.49
CA ASN A 196 18.69 5.86 11.90
C ASN A 196 18.83 5.80 13.42
N HIS A 197 17.96 6.49 14.16
CA HIS A 197 17.97 6.49 15.63
C HIS A 197 17.86 5.07 16.22
N PHE A 198 17.04 4.22 15.62
CA PHE A 198 16.86 2.82 16.04
C PHE A 198 17.75 1.81 15.30
N ASN A 199 18.68 2.27 14.46
CA ASN A 199 19.53 1.43 13.63
C ASN A 199 18.71 0.39 12.82
N ILE A 200 17.70 0.90 12.11
CA ILE A 200 16.82 0.12 11.23
C ILE A 200 17.30 0.32 9.79
N LYS A 201 17.58 -0.78 9.09
CA LYS A 201 17.96 -0.75 7.68
C LYS A 201 16.73 -0.39 6.83
N PHE A 202 16.81 0.74 6.13
CA PHE A 202 15.81 1.12 5.12
C PHE A 202 16.03 0.34 3.82
N VAL A 203 14.94 -0.16 3.23
CA VAL A 203 14.90 -0.81 1.92
C VAL A 203 13.72 -0.26 1.14
N GLN A 204 13.98 0.41 0.02
CA GLN A 204 12.94 0.81 -0.92
C GLN A 204 12.50 -0.39 -1.76
N SER A 205 11.21 -0.71 -1.78
CA SER A 205 10.64 -1.79 -2.60
C SER A 205 9.20 -1.47 -3.00
N HIS A 206 9.03 -0.75 -4.11
CA HIS A 206 7.74 -0.22 -4.54
C HIS A 206 7.55 -0.42 -6.04
N CYS A 207 6.37 -0.89 -6.44
CA CYS A 207 5.90 -0.80 -7.81
C CYS A 207 4.65 0.09 -7.81
N SER A 208 4.55 0.99 -8.79
CA SER A 208 3.43 1.94 -8.87
C SER A 208 2.14 1.25 -9.29
N GLY A 209 1.02 1.64 -8.68
CA GLY A 209 -0.33 1.20 -9.07
C GLY A 209 -0.89 1.83 -10.35
N HIS A 210 -0.23 2.88 -10.87
CA HIS A 210 -0.61 3.55 -12.13
C HIS A 210 0.07 2.91 -13.34
N ILE A 211 -0.70 2.79 -14.42
CA ILE A 211 -0.26 2.24 -15.71
C ILE A 211 0.81 3.14 -16.35
N CYS A 212 1.90 2.54 -16.87
CA CYS A 212 2.95 3.28 -17.56
C CYS A 212 2.50 3.74 -18.95
N GLY A 213 3.23 4.68 -19.56
CA GLY A 213 2.83 5.29 -20.84
C GLY A 213 2.64 4.28 -21.96
N SER A 214 3.58 3.35 -22.15
CA SER A 214 3.48 2.33 -23.22
C SER A 214 2.28 1.39 -23.02
N ASP A 215 2.04 0.94 -21.78
CA ASP A 215 0.91 0.06 -21.49
C ASP A 215 -0.42 0.82 -21.61
N LEU A 216 -0.45 2.11 -21.26
CA LEU A 216 -1.62 2.98 -21.43
C LEU A 216 -1.96 3.22 -22.89
N TYR A 217 -0.96 3.47 -23.75
CA TYR A 217 -1.18 3.55 -25.19
C TYR A 217 -1.77 2.23 -25.72
N ASN A 218 -1.17 1.09 -25.37
CA ASN A 218 -1.65 -0.23 -25.77
C ASN A 218 -3.09 -0.49 -25.29
N LEU A 219 -3.42 -0.10 -24.06
CA LEU A 219 -4.76 -0.23 -23.47
C LEU A 219 -5.79 0.57 -24.30
N ILE A 220 -5.50 1.84 -24.55
CA ILE A 220 -6.39 2.73 -25.30
C ILE A 220 -6.58 2.22 -26.73
N GLU A 221 -5.51 1.79 -27.40
CA GLU A 221 -5.57 1.21 -28.75
C GLU A 221 -6.35 -0.11 -28.78
N THR A 222 -6.24 -0.94 -27.74
CA THR A 222 -6.99 -2.19 -27.63
C THR A 222 -8.49 -1.94 -27.43
N ILE A 223 -8.85 -0.98 -26.58
CA ILE A 223 -10.26 -0.59 -26.35
C ILE A 223 -10.83 0.10 -27.60
N ASN A 224 -10.00 0.85 -28.32
CA ASN A 224 -10.33 1.58 -29.56
C ASN A 224 -11.58 2.48 -29.45
N PRO A 225 -11.61 3.45 -28.51
CA PRO A 225 -12.71 4.40 -28.39
C PRO A 225 -12.74 5.38 -29.57
N LYS A 226 -13.93 5.93 -29.89
CA LYS A 226 -14.02 6.99 -30.92
C LYS A 226 -13.32 8.28 -30.50
N LYS A 227 -13.27 8.58 -29.20
CA LYS A 227 -12.67 9.81 -28.64
C LYS A 227 -12.07 9.56 -27.26
N VAL A 228 -10.91 10.15 -26.97
CA VAL A 228 -10.21 10.04 -25.68
C VAL A 228 -10.18 11.39 -24.97
N PHE A 229 -10.40 11.37 -23.65
CA PHE A 229 -10.37 12.53 -22.76
C PHE A 229 -9.38 12.22 -21.62
N PRO A 230 -8.09 12.58 -21.77
CA PRO A 230 -7.11 12.39 -20.72
C PRO A 230 -7.41 13.34 -19.55
N ILE A 231 -7.44 12.78 -18.35
CA ILE A 231 -7.55 13.50 -17.08
C ILE A 231 -6.40 13.07 -16.15
N HIS A 232 -6.22 13.76 -15.03
CA HIS A 232 -5.22 13.40 -14.02
C HIS A 232 -3.81 13.19 -14.63
N THR A 233 -3.34 14.18 -15.37
CA THR A 233 -2.03 14.17 -16.03
C THR A 233 -1.47 15.59 -16.13
N GLU A 234 -0.16 15.72 -15.94
CA GLU A 234 0.59 16.96 -16.20
C GLU A 234 1.10 17.05 -17.65
N HIS A 235 0.92 15.97 -18.43
CA HIS A 235 1.40 15.87 -19.80
C HIS A 235 0.28 15.49 -20.79
N PRO A 236 -0.83 16.25 -20.84
CA PRO A 236 -1.97 15.94 -21.72
C PRO A 236 -1.58 15.91 -23.20
N ASP A 237 -0.58 16.69 -23.60
CA ASP A 237 -0.06 16.73 -24.97
C ASP A 237 0.49 15.38 -25.44
N MET A 238 0.96 14.52 -24.55
CA MET A 238 1.46 13.19 -24.92
C MET A 238 0.37 12.29 -25.50
N PHE A 239 -0.90 12.53 -25.19
CA PHE A 239 -2.03 11.81 -25.78
C PHE A 239 -2.28 12.18 -27.25
N LYS A 240 -1.64 13.23 -27.78
CA LYS A 240 -1.68 13.55 -29.22
C LYS A 240 -0.92 12.53 -30.08
N LYS A 241 -0.07 11.69 -29.47
CA LYS A 241 0.64 10.59 -30.17
C LYS A 241 -0.31 9.46 -30.58
N LEU A 242 -1.48 9.35 -29.95
CA LEU A 242 -2.48 8.36 -30.30
C LEU A 242 -3.02 8.63 -31.72
N LYS A 243 -3.25 7.56 -32.49
CA LYS A 243 -3.83 7.64 -33.84
C LYS A 243 -5.36 7.83 -33.84
N MET A 244 -5.92 8.44 -32.80
CA MET A 244 -7.36 8.63 -32.61
C MET A 244 -7.69 10.03 -32.10
N LYS A 245 -8.98 10.38 -32.08
CA LYS A 245 -9.41 11.72 -31.68
C LYS A 245 -9.20 11.92 -30.17
N THR A 246 -8.22 12.75 -29.81
CA THR A 246 -7.96 13.14 -28.42
C THR A 246 -8.51 14.55 -28.14
N GLN A 247 -9.20 14.71 -27.03
CA GLN A 247 -9.66 16.00 -26.51
C GLN A 247 -8.93 16.33 -25.22
N ILE A 248 -8.01 17.28 -25.29
CA ILE A 248 -7.47 17.89 -24.07
C ILE A 248 -8.60 18.64 -23.38
N VAL A 249 -8.79 18.33 -22.09
CA VAL A 249 -9.87 18.90 -21.28
C VAL A 249 -9.40 20.11 -20.49
N GLU A 250 -10.33 21.01 -20.22
CA GLU A 250 -10.16 22.18 -19.36
C GLU A 250 -11.10 22.02 -18.16
N GLU A 251 -10.65 22.47 -16.99
CA GLU A 251 -11.45 22.44 -15.77
C GLU A 251 -12.74 23.28 -15.97
N ASN A 252 -13.86 22.78 -15.43
CA ASN A 252 -15.18 23.41 -15.50
C ASN A 252 -15.78 23.57 -16.92
N LYS A 253 -15.20 22.93 -17.94
CA LYS A 253 -15.74 22.96 -19.30
C LYS A 253 -16.67 21.78 -19.59
N VAL A 254 -17.81 22.07 -20.22
CA VAL A 254 -18.78 21.05 -20.67
C VAL A 254 -18.41 20.57 -22.08
N TYR A 255 -18.37 19.25 -22.25
CA TYR A 255 -18.11 18.61 -23.54
C TYR A 255 -19.31 17.78 -23.97
N HIS A 256 -19.76 17.95 -25.21
CA HIS A 256 -20.82 17.15 -25.81
C HIS A 256 -20.21 16.00 -26.65
N LEU A 257 -20.81 14.82 -26.53
CA LEU A 257 -20.38 13.57 -27.17
C LEU A 257 -21.19 13.25 -28.41
#